data_AF-A0A7W0GR41-F1
#
_entry.id   AF-A0A7W0GR41-F1
#
_cell.length_a   1.000
_cell.length_b   1.000
_cell.length_c   1.000
_cell.angle_alpha   90.00
_cell.angle_beta   90.00
_cell.angle_gamma   90.00
#
_symmetry.space_group_name_H-M   'P 1'
#
loop_
_entity.id
_entity.type
_entity.pdbx_description
1 polymer ?
#
loop_
_entity_poly.entity_id
_entity_poly.type
_entity_poly.pdbx_seq_one_letter_code
_entity_poly.pdbx_strand_id
1 'polypeptide(L)' 'NGELSKALRISAHRFTKSAREKIEKAGGAAVEIGKSVDSAA' A
#
# COMPACT_ATOMS: atom_id res chain seq x y z
N ASN A 1 2.46 -12.04 12.99
CA ASN A 1 2.81 -11.94 11.56
C ASN A 1 1.54 -12.11 10.75
N GLY A 2 0.92 -11.01 10.30
CA GLY A 2 -0.23 -11.10 9.40
C GLY A 2 0.25 -11.50 8.01
N GLU A 3 -0.18 -12.65 7.53
CA GLU A 3 0.05 -13.10 6.16
C GLU A 3 -1.13 -12.65 5.30
N LEU A 4 -0.84 -11.99 4.17
CA LEU A 4 -1.83 -11.60 3.19
C LEU A 4 -1.95 -12.74 2.18
N SER A 5 -3.01 -13.53 2.30
CA SER A 5 -3.36 -14.61 1.36
C SER A 5 -4.44 -14.20 0.37
N LYS A 6 -4.97 -12.98 0.48
CA LYS A 6 -5.97 -12.41 -0.42
C LYS A 6 -5.42 -11.15 -1.07
N ALA A 7 -5.65 -11.02 -2.37
CA ALA A 7 -5.39 -9.80 -3.11
C ALA A 7 -6.33 -8.69 -2.61
N LEU A 8 -5.81 -7.80 -1.78
CA LEU A 8 -6.55 -6.67 -1.23
C LEU A 8 -5.95 -5.36 -1.74
N ARG A 9 -6.83 -4.41 -2.04
CA ARG A 9 -6.45 -3.03 -2.36
C ARG A 9 -6.47 -2.24 -1.06
N ILE A 10 -5.30 -1.93 -0.52
CA ILE A 10 -5.13 -1.30 0.80
C ILE A 10 -4.71 0.14 0.56
N SER A 11 -5.46 1.06 1.16
CA SER A 11 -5.20 2.49 1.09
C SER A 11 -4.71 2.98 2.46
N ALA A 12 -3.52 3.57 2.55
CA ALA A 12 -2.95 4.05 3.82
C ALA A 12 -2.02 5.26 3.62
N HIS A 13 -1.74 6.02 4.69
CA HIS A 13 -0.86 7.18 4.62
C HIS A 13 0.61 6.82 4.43
N ARG A 14 1.07 5.70 5.00
CA ARG A 14 2.45 5.23 4.93
C ARG A 14 2.46 3.70 4.90
N PHE A 15 3.25 3.13 4.02
CA PHE A 15 3.53 1.70 3.99
C PHE A 15 4.95 1.42 4.44
N THR A 16 5.14 0.40 5.29
CA THR A 16 6.48 -0.11 5.59
C THR A 16 6.97 -0.99 4.43
N LYS A 17 8.30 -1.13 4.28
CA LYS A 17 8.91 -1.92 3.18
C LYS A 17 8.34 -3.35 3.13
N SER A 18 8.36 -4.04 4.28
CA SER A 18 7.83 -5.40 4.40
C SER A 18 6.32 -5.48 4.21
N ALA A 19 5.55 -4.42 4.49
CA ALA A 19 4.12 -4.41 4.22
C ALA A 19 3.85 -4.32 2.72
N ARG A 20 4.54 -3.43 2.00
CA ARG A 20 4.38 -3.27 0.55
C ARG A 20 4.71 -4.57 -0.19
N GLU A 21 5.83 -5.19 0.16
CA GLU A 21 6.24 -6.48 -0.41
C GLU A 21 5.22 -7.59 -0.18
N LYS A 22 4.61 -7.65 1.02
CA LYS A 22 3.58 -8.66 1.31
C LYS A 22 2.30 -8.41 0.51
N ILE A 23 1.91 -7.15 0.35
CA ILE A 23 0.73 -6.77 -0.43
C ILE A 23 0.94 -7.13 -1.90
N GLU A 24 2.11 -6.83 -2.46
CA GLU A 24 2.45 -7.15 -3.85
C GLU A 24 2.59 -8.67 -4.08
N LYS A 25 3.23 -9.41 -3.15
CA LYS A 25 3.32 -10.88 -3.21
C LYS A 25 1.94 -11.56 -3.13
N ALA A 26 1.00 -10.94 -2.43
CA ALA A 26 -0.38 -11.40 -2.36
C ALA A 26 -1.22 -11.03 -3.60
N GLY A 27 -0.63 -10.35 -4.59
CA GLY A 27 -1.33 -9.82 -5.77
C GLY A 27 -2.26 -8.64 -5.46
N GLY A 28 -2.07 -7.99 -4.32
CA GLY A 28 -2.81 -6.80 -3.90
C GLY A 28 -2.20 -5.50 -4.40
N ALA A 29 -2.83 -4.38 -4.04
CA ALA A 29 -2.40 -3.04 -4.43
C ALA A 29 -2.28 -2.13 -3.21
N ALA A 30 -1.12 -1.49 -3.03
CA ALA A 30 -0.88 -0.52 -1.97
C ALA A 30 -1.06 0.91 -2.50
N VAL A 31 -2.10 1.61 -2.04
CA VAL A 31 -2.46 2.97 -2.45
C VAL A 31 -2.12 3.96 -1.34
N GLU A 32 -1.20 4.87 -1.59
CA GLU A 32 -0.75 5.83 -0.59
C GLU A 32 -1.64 7.08 -0.59
N ILE A 33 -2.54 7.19 0.40
CA ILE A 33 -3.43 8.33 0.59
C ILE A 33 -2.69 9.35 1.44
N GLY A 34 -1.95 10.26 0.82
CA GLY A 34 -1.15 11.21 1.58
C GLY A 34 -0.09 11.94 0.77
N LYS A 35 0.26 11.43 -0.42
CA LYS A 35 0.92 12.27 -1.41
C LYS A 35 -0.15 13.18 -2.01
N SER A 36 -0.31 14.36 -1.44
CA SER A 36 -0.93 15.49 -2.12
C SER A 36 -0.18 15.67 -3.44
N VAL A 37 -0.79 15.21 -4.52
CA VAL A 37 -0.33 15.44 -5.89
C VAL A 37 -0.69 16.86 -6.38
N ASP A 38 -1.11 17.76 -5.50
CA ASP A 38 -1.47 19.15 -5.82
C ASP A 38 -0.84 20.16 -4.85
N SER A 39 0.47 20.39 -4.98
CA SER A 39 1.07 21.67 -4.53
C SER A 39 2.23 22.03 -5.47
N ALA A 40 1.88 22.11 -6.75
CA ALA A 40 2.58 22.91 -7.73
C ALA A 40 1.52 23.85 -8.34
N ALA A 41 1.37 25.03 -7.74
CA ALA A 41 0.81 26.25 -8.34
C ALA A 41 1.23 27.43 -7.46
#